data_AF-A0A0X1KJY9-F1
#
_entry.id   AF-A0A0X1KJY9-F1
#
_cell.length_a   1.000
_cell.length_b   1.000
_cell.length_c   1.000
_cell.angle_alpha   90.00
_cell.angle_beta   90.00
_cell.angle_gamma   90.00
#
_symmetry.space_group_name_H-M   'P 1'
#
loop_
_entity.id
_entity.type
_entity.pdbx_description
1 polymer ?
#
loop_
_entity_poly.entity_id
_entity_poly.type
_entity_poly.pdbx_seq_one_letter_code
_entity_poly.pdbx_strand_id
1 'polypeptide(L)'
;MGYLSDVLRDEYGNLEVREVYSSKLGDTDVEIVEVSSGGEKFIAMFQSIPVKDEIYKWSLIITSPHNTRTIKGMERLDAINLALRSSIDAMIKGIKGE
;
A
#
# COMPACT_ATOMS: atom_id res chain seq x y z
N MET A 1 -4.36 -10.11 9.51
CA MET A 1 -4.35 -8.66 9.30
C MET A 1 -3.11 -8.36 8.49
N GLY A 2 -3.29 -7.73 7.34
CA GLY A 2 -2.23 -7.50 6.37
C GLY A 2 -1.46 -6.21 6.65
N TYR A 3 -0.22 -6.16 6.18
CA TYR A 3 0.72 -5.07 6.46
C TYR A 3 0.24 -3.71 5.93
N LEU A 4 -0.31 -3.66 4.72
CA LEU A 4 -0.79 -2.43 4.10
C LEU A 4 -2.10 -1.95 4.74
N SER A 5 -3.02 -2.86 5.04
CA SER A 5 -4.29 -2.54 5.69
C SER A 5 -4.10 -1.98 7.10
N ASP A 6 -3.17 -2.54 7.87
CA ASP A 6 -2.86 -2.06 9.22
C ASP A 6 -2.25 -0.64 9.18
N VAL A 7 -1.26 -0.40 8.32
CA VAL A 7 -0.66 0.95 8.11
C VAL A 7 -1.72 1.98 7.74
N LEU A 8 -2.64 1.64 6.84
CA LEU A 8 -3.69 2.57 6.40
C LEU A 8 -4.70 2.88 7.51
N ARG A 9 -5.08 1.89 8.33
CA ARG A 9 -6.05 2.07 9.41
C ARG A 9 -5.47 2.83 10.59
N ASP A 10 -4.23 2.53 10.97
CA ASP A 10 -3.58 3.12 12.14
C ASP A 10 -3.24 4.59 11.90
N GLU A 11 -2.85 4.96 10.68
CA GLU A 11 -2.39 6.32 10.38
C GLU A 11 -3.47 7.23 9.80
N TYR A 12 -4.48 6.66 9.14
CA TYR A 12 -5.49 7.43 8.44
C TYR A 12 -6.89 7.02 8.89
N GLY A 13 -7.25 7.40 10.12
CA GLY A 13 -8.53 7.05 10.75
C GLY A 13 -9.79 7.55 10.04
N ASN A 14 -9.65 8.38 8.99
CA ASN A 14 -10.75 8.82 8.14
C ASN A 14 -10.92 7.99 6.84
N LEU A 15 -10.09 6.96 6.63
CA LEU A 15 -10.18 6.06 5.48
C LEU A 15 -10.98 4.81 5.84
N GLU A 16 -11.90 4.41 4.96
CA GLU A 16 -12.50 3.09 5.03
C GLU A 16 -11.62 2.11 4.25
N VAL A 17 -10.98 1.19 4.97
CA VAL A 17 -10.03 0.21 4.41
C VAL A 17 -10.62 -1.19 4.47
N ARG A 18 -10.87 -1.78 3.29
CA ARG A 18 -11.36 -3.16 3.15
C ARG A 18 -10.28 -4.04 2.52
N GLU A 19 -9.87 -5.08 3.23
CA GLU A 19 -9.01 -6.12 2.65
C GLU A 19 -9.81 -6.87 1.56
N VAL A 20 -9.24 -6.95 0.35
CA VAL A 20 -9.84 -7.64 -0.80
C VAL A 20 -9.18 -9.00 -0.99
N TYR A 21 -7.87 -9.05 -0.82
CA TYR A 21 -7.08 -10.27 -0.97
C TYR A 21 -5.82 -10.17 -0.14
N SER A 22 -5.45 -11.24 0.56
CA SER A 22 -4.17 -11.35 1.25
C SER A 22 -3.72 -12.81 1.18
N SER A 23 -2.57 -13.06 0.57
CA SER A 23 -2.04 -14.39 0.41
C SER A 23 -0.55 -14.38 0.07
N LYS A 24 0.07 -15.55 0.19
CA LYS A 24 1.44 -15.79 -0.24
C LYS A 24 1.46 -16.60 -1.53
N LEU A 25 2.09 -16.06 -2.58
CA LEU A 25 2.28 -16.68 -3.89
C LEU A 25 3.75 -17.07 -4.05
N GLY A 26 4.07 -18.34 -3.73
CA GLY A 26 5.45 -18.79 -3.62
C GLY A 26 6.16 -18.08 -2.46
N ASP A 27 7.22 -17.32 -2.77
CA ASP A 27 7.91 -16.46 -1.79
C ASP A 27 7.37 -15.03 -1.75
N THR A 28 6.36 -14.70 -2.58
CA THR A 28 5.82 -13.34 -2.67
C THR A 28 4.62 -13.18 -1.75
N ASP A 29 4.71 -12.30 -0.76
CA ASP A 29 3.55 -11.84 -0.01
C ASP A 29 2.80 -10.81 -0.84
N VAL A 30 1.49 -10.99 -1.02
CA VAL A 30 0.61 -10.12 -1.81
C VAL A 30 -0.59 -9.73 -0.96
N GLU A 31 -0.82 -8.42 -0.89
CA GLU A 31 -1.98 -7.84 -0.23
C GLU A 31 -2.66 -6.84 -1.16
N ILE A 32 -3.97 -6.92 -1.26
CA ILE A 32 -4.82 -6.00 -2.03
C ILE A 32 -5.89 -5.46 -1.09
N VAL A 33 -5.99 -4.14 -1.03
CA VAL A 33 -6.97 -3.42 -0.24
C VAL A 33 -7.76 -2.46 -1.13
N GLU A 34 -9.05 -2.34 -0.86
CA GLU A 34 -9.89 -1.24 -1.34
C GLU A 34 -9.91 -0.15 -0.27
N VAL A 35 -9.64 1.08 -0.67
CA VAL A 35 -9.63 2.25 0.21
C VAL A 35 -10.64 3.26 -0.30
N SER A 36 -11.50 3.74 0.60
CA SER A 36 -12.50 4.75 0.30
C SER A 36 -12.35 5.98 1.21
N SER A 37 -12.52 7.17 0.63
CA SER A 37 -12.55 8.45 1.36
C SER A 37 -13.47 9.42 0.66
N GLY A 38 -14.49 9.93 1.37
CA GLY A 38 -15.33 11.02 0.85
C GLY A 38 -16.07 10.74 -0.47
N GLY A 39 -16.33 9.46 -0.78
CA GLY A 39 -16.99 9.04 -2.04
C GLY A 39 -16.02 8.61 -3.15
N GLU A 40 -14.72 8.86 -2.98
CA GLU A 40 -13.69 8.38 -3.89
C GLU A 40 -13.13 7.03 -3.43
N LYS A 41 -12.76 6.19 -4.41
CA LYS A 41 -12.24 4.84 -4.17
C LYS A 41 -10.99 4.58 -4.97
N PHE A 42 -10.05 3.85 -4.36
CA PHE A 42 -8.90 3.30 -5.06
C PHE A 42 -8.59 1.90 -4.54
N ILE A 43 -7.88 1.13 -5.36
CA ILE A 43 -7.30 -0.16 -4.99
C ILE A 43 -5.81 0.03 -4.79
N ALA A 44 -5.29 -0.52 -3.70
CA ALA A 44 -3.87 -0.59 -3.45
C ALA A 44 -3.44 -2.05 -3.33
N MET A 45 -2.40 -2.42 -4.08
CA MET A 45 -1.76 -3.73 -4.01
C MET A 45 -0.33 -3.54 -3.53
N PHE A 46 -0.01 -4.14 -2.38
CA PHE A 46 1.34 -4.29 -1.90
C PHE A 46 1.86 -5.69 -2.19
N GLN A 47 3.09 -5.78 -2.67
CA GLN A 47 3.78 -7.03 -2.89
C GLN A 47 5.17 -6.95 -2.29
N SER A 48 5.61 -8.01 -1.62
CA SER A 48 6.98 -8.09 -1.10
C SER A 48 7.55 -9.49 -1.24
N ILE A 49 8.86 -9.55 -1.47
CA ILE A 49 9.62 -10.79 -1.61
C ILE A 49 10.84 -10.67 -0.68
N PRO A 50 11.01 -11.58 0.29
CA PRO A 50 12.21 -11.61 1.10
C PRO A 50 13.41 -11.98 0.23
N VAL A 51 14.53 -11.27 0.40
CA VAL A 51 15.76 -11.53 -0.35
C VAL A 51 16.80 -12.15 0.58
N LYS A 52 17.60 -11.33 1.28
CA LYS A 52 18.62 -11.71 2.28
C LYS A 52 18.79 -10.58 3.28
N ASP A 53 19.35 -10.88 4.46
CA ASP A 53 19.72 -9.87 5.47
C ASP A 53 18.57 -8.91 5.84
N GLU A 54 17.35 -9.47 5.95
CA GLU A 54 16.11 -8.74 6.27
C GLU A 54 15.74 -7.65 5.24
N ILE A 55 16.30 -7.75 4.02
CA ILE A 55 15.95 -6.90 2.88
C ILE A 55 14.81 -7.54 2.11
N TYR A 56 13.84 -6.70 1.76
CA TYR A 56 12.68 -7.09 0.97
C TYR A 56 12.69 -6.30 -0.33
N LYS A 57 12.50 -7.00 -1.45
CA LYS A 57 12.11 -6.35 -2.70
C LYS A 57 10.61 -6.16 -2.66
N TRP A 58 10.13 -4.95 -2.88
CA TRP A 58 8.70 -4.67 -2.78
C TRP A 58 8.21 -3.74 -3.88
N SER A 59 6.89 -3.76 -4.05
CA SER A 59 6.18 -2.79 -4.88
C SER A 59 4.81 -2.48 -4.32
N LEU A 60 4.41 -1.22 -4.48
CA LEU A 60 3.08 -0.73 -4.19
C LEU A 60 2.47 -0.25 -5.52
N ILE A 61 1.37 -0.86 -5.92
CA ILE A 61 0.57 -0.42 -7.06
C ILE A 61 -0.71 0.19 -6.52
N ILE A 62 -1.00 1.43 -6.90
CA ILE A 62 -2.22 2.10 -6.49
C ILE A 62 -2.94 2.58 -7.72
N THR A 63 -4.19 2.18 -7.82
CA THR A 63 -5.02 2.42 -9.01
C THR A 63 -6.37 2.99 -8.61
N SER A 64 -6.74 4.04 -9.32
CA SER A 64 -8.04 4.70 -9.30
C SER A 64 -8.57 4.74 -10.74
N PRO A 65 -9.86 5.08 -10.97
CA PRO A 65 -10.42 5.14 -12.32
C PRO A 65 -9.64 6.02 -13.32
N HIS A 66 -8.91 7.03 -12.82
CA HIS A 66 -8.23 8.03 -13.67
C HIS A 66 -6.70 8.01 -13.57
N ASN A 67 -6.14 7.26 -12.62
CA ASN A 67 -4.71 7.27 -12.37
C ASN A 67 -4.22 5.95 -11.79
N THR A 68 -3.09 5.46 -12.29
CA THR A 68 -2.36 4.32 -11.71
C THR A 68 -0.92 4.73 -11.46
N ARG A 69 -0.45 4.50 -10.24
CA ARG A 69 0.93 4.74 -9.83
C ARG A 69 1.55 3.45 -9.30
N THR A 70 2.78 3.21 -9.70
CA THR A 70 3.59 2.10 -9.20
C THR A 70 4.85 2.63 -8.56
N ILE A 71 5.13 2.15 -7.36
CA ILE A 71 6.33 2.45 -6.59
C ILE A 71 6.98 1.13 -6.25
N LYS A 72 8.30 1.09 -6.26
CA LYS A 72 9.07 -0.13 -5.97
C LYS A 72 10.35 0.26 -5.27
N GLY A 73 10.82 -0.62 -4.41
CA GLY A 73 12.01 -0.42 -3.63
C GLY A 73 12.66 -1.73 -3.25
N MET A 74 13.81 -1.61 -2.60
CA MET A 74 14.53 -2.73 -2.02
C MET A 74 15.21 -2.25 -0.75
N GLU A 75 14.52 -2.40 0.37
CA GLU A 75 14.99 -1.91 1.67
C GLU A 75 14.59 -2.90 2.77
N ARG A 76 15.05 -2.65 4.01
CA ARG A 76 14.55 -3.33 5.19
C ARG A 76 13.11 -2.93 5.49
N LEU A 77 12.36 -3.81 6.15
CA LEU A 77 10.94 -3.62 6.45
C LEU A 77 10.61 -2.23 7.04
N ASP A 78 11.42 -1.75 7.99
CA ASP A 78 11.22 -0.44 8.63
C ASP A 78 11.31 0.74 7.65
N ALA A 79 12.20 0.65 6.66
CA ALA A 79 12.34 1.68 5.63
C ALA A 79 11.20 1.62 4.60
N ILE A 80 10.65 0.43 4.36
CA ILE A 80 9.46 0.23 3.52
C ILE A 80 8.28 0.98 4.13
N ASN A 81 8.08 0.89 5.46
CA ASN A 81 7.02 1.64 6.15
C ASN A 81 7.08 3.14 5.86
N LEU A 82 8.27 3.75 5.99
CA LEU A 82 8.44 5.17 5.73
C LEU A 82 8.14 5.53 4.26
N ALA A 83 8.61 4.72 3.32
CA ALA A 83 8.38 4.91 1.89
C ALA A 83 6.89 4.77 1.52
N LEU A 84 6.20 3.79 2.10
CA LEU A 84 4.76 3.57 1.90
C LEU A 84 3.96 4.75 2.43
N ARG A 85 4.23 5.20 3.66
CA ARG A 85 3.57 6.37 4.27
C ARG A 85 3.69 7.60 3.40
N SER A 86 4.91 7.99 3.03
CA SER A 86 5.16 9.16 2.18
C SER A 86 4.46 9.06 0.83
N SER A 87 4.38 7.84 0.28
CA SER A 87 3.72 7.60 -0.99
C SER A 87 2.22 7.79 -0.87
N ILE A 88 1.60 7.12 0.12
CA ILE A 88 0.17 7.18 0.45
C ILE A 88 -0.26 8.61 0.74
N ASP A 89 0.50 9.34 1.56
CA ASP A 89 0.26 10.75 1.86
C ASP A 89 0.19 11.62 0.59
N ALA A 90 1.15 11.45 -0.32
CA ALA A 90 1.19 12.18 -1.57
C ALA A 90 -0.04 11.87 -2.45
N MET A 91 -0.57 10.64 -2.36
CA MET A 91 -1.76 10.24 -3.11
C MET A 91 -3.05 10.72 -2.46
N ILE A 92 -3.20 10.63 -1.14
CA ILE A 92 -4.37 11.17 -0.43
C ILE A 92 -4.46 12.68 -0.61
N LYS A 93 -3.33 13.39 -0.58
CA LYS A 93 -3.29 14.82 -0.92
C LYS A 93 -3.70 15.08 -2.37
N GLY A 94 -3.31 14.22 -3.30
CA GLY A 94 -3.77 14.29 -4.70
C GLY A 94 -5.27 14.01 -4.87
N ILE A 95 -5.86 13.16 -4.02
CA ILE A 95 -7.30 12.84 -3.99
C ILE A 95 -8.10 13.99 -3.38
N LYS A 96 -7.64 14.56 -2.26
CA LYS A 96 -8.32 15.69 -1.59
C LYS A 96 -8.34 16.99 -2.42
N GLY A 97 -7.64 17.02 -3.55
CA GLY A 97 -7.53 18.20 -4.40
C GLY A 97 -6.72 19.32 -3.73
N GLU A 98 -6.40 20.32 -4.52
CA GLU A 98 -6.18 21.69 -4.03
C GLU A 98 -7.33 22.16 -3.14
#